data_AF-A0A537ABN5-F1
#
_entry.id   AF-A0A537ABN5-F1
#
_cell.length_a   1.000
_cell.length_b   1.000
_cell.length_c   1.000
_cell.angle_alpha   90.00
_cell.angle_beta   90.00
_cell.angle_gamma   90.00
#
_symmetry.space_group_name_H-M   'P 1'
#
loop_
_entity.id
_entity.type
_entity.pdbx_description
1 polymer ?
#
loop_
_entity_poly.entity_id
_entity_poly.type
_entity_poly.pdbx_seq_one_letter_code
_entity_poly.pdbx_strand_id
1 'polypeptide(L)'
;MHYSQHRRAAAAFDVLQNAPSQHTASWTELGPFTPVEPAPLTFSGRQAITSGRITALAISHRCVSGDCRLFVGAAGGGVWVTADAMASTPTWTSVNNGIPTTAIGSLLIDPTDSSGQTLYVGTGEGNGSSDSEAGLGLYKSTDAGQTWSLVPGSLAVAHDRSVAGIA
;
A
#
# COMPACT_ATOMS: atom_id res chain seq x y z
N MET A 1 -11.98 20.15 -7.92
CA MET A 1 -12.29 19.05 -6.98
C MET A 1 -11.20 18.79 -5.92
N HIS A 2 -9.91 19.08 -6.16
CA HIS A 2 -8.81 18.83 -5.20
C HIS A 2 -8.91 19.53 -3.83
N TYR A 3 -9.58 20.69 -3.77
CA TYR A 3 -9.64 21.53 -2.56
C TYR A 3 -10.55 21.02 -1.43
N SER A 4 -11.39 20.01 -1.68
CA SER A 4 -12.34 19.51 -0.67
C SER A 4 -11.71 18.45 0.23
N GLN A 5 -10.81 17.60 -0.30
CA GLN A 5 -10.14 16.57 0.49
C GLN A 5 -9.12 17.17 1.46
N HIS A 6 -8.31 18.13 1.04
CA HIS A 6 -7.37 18.82 1.94
C HIS A 6 -8.10 19.58 3.06
N ARG A 7 -9.24 20.22 2.77
CA ARG A 7 -10.05 20.88 3.81
C ARG A 7 -10.68 19.90 4.79
N ARG A 8 -11.12 18.73 4.33
CA ARG A 8 -11.63 17.66 5.20
C ARG A 8 -10.52 17.06 6.08
N ALA A 9 -9.33 16.86 5.52
CA ALA A 9 -8.17 16.37 6.27
C ALA A 9 -7.72 17.38 7.35
N ALA A 10 -7.66 18.67 7.02
CA ALA A 10 -7.34 19.72 7.98
C ALA A 10 -8.39 19.83 9.11
N ALA A 11 -9.67 19.81 8.77
CA ALA A 11 -10.75 19.82 9.77
C ALA A 11 -10.72 18.58 10.68
N ALA A 12 -10.42 17.39 10.13
CA ALA A 12 -10.27 16.18 10.94
C ALA A 12 -9.06 16.28 11.88
N PHE A 13 -7.96 16.87 11.42
CA PHE A 13 -6.77 17.11 12.24
C PHE A 13 -7.05 18.06 13.41
N ASP A 14 -7.74 19.18 13.18
CA ASP A 14 -8.11 20.14 14.23
C ASP A 14 -9.05 19.52 15.28
N VAL A 15 -9.94 18.61 14.87
CA VAL A 15 -10.81 17.86 15.79
C VAL A 15 -10.00 16.90 16.67
N LEU A 16 -8.99 16.23 16.10
CA LEU A 16 -8.11 15.32 16.85
C LEU A 16 -7.21 16.05 17.84
N GLN A 17 -6.72 17.25 17.50
CA GLN A 17 -5.88 18.05 18.41
C GLN A 17 -6.63 18.53 19.66
N ASN A 18 -7.95 18.72 19.56
CA ASN A 18 -8.80 19.19 20.64
C ASN A 18 -9.54 18.07 21.37
N ALA A 19 -9.36 16.82 20.96
CA ALA A 19 -9.94 15.67 21.64
C ALA A 19 -9.20 15.41 22.96
N PRO A 20 -9.91 15.12 24.07
CA PRO A 20 -9.27 14.74 25.32
C PRO A 20 -8.39 13.51 25.09
N SER A 21 -7.13 13.59 25.52
CA SER A 21 -6.14 12.51 25.42
C SER A 21 -6.50 11.36 26.37
N GLN A 22 -7.47 10.56 25.96
CA GLN A 22 -7.87 9.32 26.63
C GLN A 22 -8.04 8.20 25.61
N HIS A 23 -6.98 7.86 24.89
CA HIS A 23 -6.88 6.52 24.31
C HIS A 23 -6.24 5.61 25.36
N THR A 24 -7.06 5.07 26.27
CA THR A 24 -6.69 3.92 27.11
C THR A 24 -6.76 2.60 26.34
N ALA A 25 -6.92 2.67 25.01
CA ALA A 25 -7.01 1.51 24.15
C ALA A 25 -5.62 0.88 24.00
N SER A 26 -5.51 -0.40 24.31
CA SER A 26 -4.32 -1.17 23.99
C SER A 26 -4.15 -1.26 22.47
N TRP A 27 -2.97 -0.91 21.97
CA TRP A 27 -2.60 -1.19 20.59
C TRP A 27 -2.72 -2.69 20.33
N THR A 28 -3.46 -3.03 19.28
CA THR A 28 -3.64 -4.42 18.85
C THR A 28 -3.12 -4.54 17.44
N GLU A 29 -2.24 -5.52 17.21
CA GLU A 29 -1.76 -5.86 15.88
C GLU A 29 -2.91 -6.40 15.03
N LEU A 30 -3.13 -5.78 13.87
CA LEU A 30 -4.15 -6.22 12.90
C LEU A 30 -3.58 -7.10 11.78
N GLY A 31 -2.25 -7.29 11.77
CA GLY A 31 -1.53 -8.01 10.72
C GLY A 31 -1.06 -7.10 9.58
N PRO A 32 -0.50 -7.68 8.50
CA PRO A 32 -0.26 -9.11 8.29
C PRO A 32 0.78 -9.69 9.29
N PHE A 33 0.52 -10.88 9.84
CA PHE A 33 1.34 -11.47 10.92
C PHE A 33 2.58 -12.24 10.44
N THR A 34 2.59 -12.70 9.19
CA THR A 34 3.73 -13.40 8.56
C THR A 34 3.95 -12.89 7.12
N PRO A 35 4.27 -11.61 6.91
CA PRO A 35 4.39 -11.05 5.58
C PRO A 35 5.75 -11.41 4.98
N VAL A 36 5.88 -12.64 4.48
CA VAL A 36 7.05 -13.08 3.73
C VAL A 36 6.66 -13.35 2.29
N GLU A 37 7.36 -12.72 1.36
CA GLU A 37 7.09 -12.83 -0.07
C GLU A 37 8.39 -13.22 -0.80
N PRO A 38 8.37 -14.25 -1.66
CA PRO A 38 9.52 -14.61 -2.46
C PRO A 38 9.64 -13.69 -3.69
N ALA A 39 10.79 -13.05 -3.86
CA ALA A 39 11.09 -12.26 -5.06
C ALA A 39 12.59 -12.10 -5.32
N PRO A 40 12.99 -11.83 -6.59
CA PRO A 40 14.34 -11.40 -6.87
C PRO A 40 14.61 -10.00 -6.33
N LEU A 41 15.73 -9.83 -5.63
CA LEU A 41 16.22 -8.51 -5.24
C LEU A 41 16.57 -7.72 -6.50
N THR A 42 16.06 -6.50 -6.62
CA THR A 42 16.24 -5.64 -7.80
C THR A 42 17.70 -5.32 -8.10
N PHE A 43 18.58 -5.27 -7.09
CA PHE A 43 20.00 -4.93 -7.25
C PHE A 43 20.92 -6.12 -7.58
N SER A 44 20.51 -7.35 -7.27
CA SER A 44 21.36 -8.54 -7.46
C SER A 44 20.72 -9.64 -8.32
N GLY A 45 19.42 -9.57 -8.59
CA GLY A 45 18.64 -10.62 -9.23
C GLY A 45 18.51 -11.91 -8.40
N ARG A 46 19.10 -11.95 -7.21
CA ARG A 46 19.08 -13.13 -6.33
C ARG A 46 17.67 -13.33 -5.78
N GLN A 47 17.17 -14.56 -5.89
CA GLN A 47 15.93 -14.97 -5.23
C GLN A 47 16.11 -14.91 -3.70
N ALA A 48 15.22 -14.20 -3.04
CA ALA A 48 15.18 -14.05 -1.59
C ALA A 48 13.74 -14.23 -1.09
N ILE A 49 13.60 -14.59 0.18
CA ILE A 49 12.34 -14.50 0.91
C ILE A 49 12.46 -13.25 1.77
N THR A 50 11.63 -12.25 1.49
CA THR A 50 11.75 -10.94 2.11
C THR A 50 10.45 -10.56 2.81
N SER A 51 10.59 -9.84 3.92
CA SER A 51 9.50 -9.06 4.51
C SER A 51 9.82 -7.58 4.31
N GLY A 52 9.04 -6.69 4.90
CA GLY A 52 9.38 -5.29 4.89
C GLY A 52 8.60 -4.48 5.89
N ARG A 53 9.14 -3.30 6.19
CA ARG A 53 8.41 -2.25 6.89
C ARG A 53 7.19 -1.87 6.05
N ILE A 54 6.04 -1.65 6.67
CA ILE A 54 4.88 -1.10 5.97
C ILE A 54 5.17 0.37 5.63
N THR A 55 5.15 0.68 4.33
CA THR A 55 5.49 1.99 3.76
C THR A 55 4.26 2.70 3.20
N ALA A 56 3.24 1.94 2.81
CA ALA A 56 2.02 2.46 2.21
C ALA A 56 0.78 1.75 2.75
N LEU A 57 -0.32 2.49 2.81
CA LEU A 57 -1.64 2.00 3.22
C LEU A 57 -2.70 2.65 2.33
N ALA A 58 -3.67 1.88 1.85
CA ALA A 58 -4.81 2.41 1.11
C ALA A 58 -6.10 1.71 1.53
N ILE A 59 -7.06 2.47 2.05
CA ILE A 59 -8.35 1.97 2.54
C ILE A 59 -9.46 2.33 1.57
N SER A 60 -10.38 1.40 1.36
CA SER A 60 -11.52 1.60 0.47
C SER A 60 -12.35 2.80 0.89
N HIS A 61 -12.73 3.64 -0.07
CA HIS A 61 -13.66 4.75 0.13
C HIS A 61 -15.09 4.30 0.47
N ARG A 62 -15.35 2.98 0.43
CA ARG A 62 -16.61 2.34 0.85
C ARG A 62 -16.53 1.64 2.21
N CYS A 63 -15.43 1.82 2.95
CA CYS A 63 -15.20 1.11 4.20
C CYS A 63 -16.37 1.27 5.20
N VAL A 64 -16.98 0.14 5.54
CA VAL A 64 -18.00 -0.03 6.58
C VAL A 64 -17.75 -1.35 7.30
N SER A 65 -18.38 -1.54 8.47
CA SER A 65 -18.29 -2.82 9.19
C SER A 65 -18.75 -3.99 8.32
N GLY A 66 -17.92 -5.02 8.16
CA GLY A 66 -18.17 -6.17 7.28
C GLY A 66 -17.74 -5.99 5.82
N ASP A 67 -17.37 -4.79 5.39
CA ASP A 67 -16.81 -4.49 4.06
C ASP A 67 -15.88 -3.27 4.15
N CYS A 68 -14.67 -3.52 4.68
CA CYS A 68 -13.64 -2.51 4.83
C CYS A 68 -12.32 -2.99 4.25
N ARG A 69 -12.26 -3.03 2.90
CA ARG A 69 -11.04 -3.44 2.21
C ARG A 69 -9.87 -2.49 2.51
N LEU A 70 -8.74 -3.07 2.88
CA LEU A 70 -7.51 -2.36 3.19
C LEU A 70 -6.33 -3.04 2.50
N PHE A 71 -5.51 -2.24 1.83
CA PHE A 71 -4.24 -2.67 1.25
C PHE A 71 -3.08 -2.08 2.03
N VAL A 72 -2.02 -2.85 2.16
CA VAL A 72 -0.72 -2.40 2.68
C VAL A 72 0.38 -2.75 1.70
N GLY A 73 1.34 -1.84 1.57
CA GLY A 73 2.55 -2.01 0.78
C GLY A 73 3.74 -2.08 1.71
N ALA A 74 4.61 -3.07 1.49
CA ALA A 74 5.83 -3.26 2.26
C ALA A 74 7.07 -2.96 1.42
N ALA A 75 8.08 -2.41 2.08
CA ALA A 75 9.36 -2.01 1.48
C ALA A 75 10.11 -3.15 0.76
N GLY A 76 9.90 -4.40 1.17
CA GLY A 76 10.42 -5.59 0.49
C GLY A 76 9.46 -6.78 0.60
N GLY A 77 8.22 -6.56 1.03
CA GLY A 77 7.24 -7.61 1.32
C GLY A 77 6.07 -7.66 0.35
N GLY A 78 6.09 -6.85 -0.71
CA GLY A 78 5.00 -6.76 -1.68
C GLY A 78 3.75 -6.08 -1.12
N VAL A 79 2.63 -6.35 -1.78
CA VAL A 79 1.29 -5.83 -1.47
C VAL A 79 0.48 -6.92 -0.77
N TRP A 80 -0.20 -6.53 0.29
CA TRP A 80 -1.13 -7.39 1.04
C TRP A 80 -2.49 -6.71 1.12
N VAL A 81 -3.56 -7.53 1.11
CA VAL A 81 -4.94 -7.06 1.22
C VAL A 81 -5.69 -7.83 2.30
N THR A 82 -6.57 -7.12 3.01
CA THR A 82 -7.69 -7.71 3.73
C THR A 82 -9.00 -7.18 3.15
N ALA A 83 -10.04 -8.04 3.11
CA ALA A 83 -11.37 -7.64 2.66
C ALA A 83 -12.15 -6.87 3.73
N ASP A 84 -11.82 -7.07 5.01
CA ASP A 84 -12.46 -6.40 6.14
C ASP A 84 -11.47 -6.11 7.26
N ALA A 85 -10.91 -4.90 7.23
CA ALA A 85 -10.00 -4.38 8.26
C ALA A 85 -10.72 -4.08 9.59
N MET A 86 -12.06 -4.04 9.61
CA MET A 86 -12.84 -3.83 10.83
C MET A 86 -13.22 -5.15 11.53
N ALA A 87 -12.86 -6.31 10.94
CA ALA A 87 -13.04 -7.60 11.57
C ALA A 87 -12.19 -7.70 12.86
N SER A 88 -12.65 -8.49 13.84
CA SER A 88 -11.89 -8.73 15.08
C SER A 88 -10.53 -9.39 14.83
N THR A 89 -10.40 -10.12 13.73
CA THR A 89 -9.16 -10.73 13.27
C THR A 89 -9.12 -10.68 11.75
N PRO A 90 -8.60 -9.59 11.16
CA PRO A 90 -8.53 -9.43 9.72
C PRO A 90 -7.68 -10.54 9.08
N THR A 91 -8.18 -11.10 7.98
CA THR A 91 -7.42 -12.07 7.17
C THR A 91 -6.68 -11.32 6.07
N TRP A 92 -5.41 -11.68 5.86
CA TRP A 92 -4.55 -11.01 4.89
C TRP A 92 -4.10 -11.98 3.80
N THR A 93 -3.97 -11.47 2.58
CA THR A 93 -3.50 -12.24 1.41
C THR A 93 -2.52 -11.40 0.62
N SER A 94 -1.41 -12.00 0.18
CA SER A 94 -0.48 -11.34 -0.72
C SER A 94 -1.05 -11.29 -2.14
N VAL A 95 -0.87 -10.16 -2.81
CA VAL A 95 -1.53 -9.86 -4.09
C VAL A 95 -0.54 -9.21 -5.05
N ASN A 96 0.51 -9.95 -5.41
CA ASN A 96 1.66 -9.45 -6.18
C ASN A 96 1.70 -9.90 -7.65
N ASN A 97 0.71 -10.65 -8.12
CA ASN A 97 0.73 -11.26 -9.45
C ASN A 97 0.81 -10.20 -10.56
N GLY A 98 1.95 -10.15 -11.28
CA GLY A 98 2.23 -9.18 -12.32
C GLY A 98 3.14 -8.01 -11.90
N ILE A 99 3.50 -7.92 -10.60
CA ILE A 99 4.51 -6.98 -10.09
C ILE A 99 5.87 -7.70 -10.04
N PRO A 100 6.91 -7.23 -10.74
CA PRO A 100 8.21 -7.91 -10.82
C PRO A 100 9.18 -7.60 -9.66
N THR A 101 8.71 -6.96 -8.59
CA THR A 101 9.47 -6.62 -7.39
C THR A 101 8.57 -6.64 -6.16
N THR A 102 9.13 -6.89 -4.98
CA THR A 102 8.45 -6.77 -3.69
C THR A 102 8.64 -5.41 -3.03
N ALA A 103 9.35 -4.49 -3.68
CA ALA A 103 9.58 -3.15 -3.18
C ALA A 103 8.38 -2.24 -3.48
N ILE A 104 7.57 -1.96 -2.47
CA ILE A 104 6.37 -1.12 -2.59
C ILE A 104 6.58 0.19 -1.84
N GLY A 105 6.39 1.31 -2.52
CA GLY A 105 6.57 2.65 -1.97
C GLY A 105 5.28 3.46 -1.86
N SER A 106 4.28 3.17 -2.69
CA SER A 106 2.99 3.86 -2.63
C SER A 106 1.83 2.99 -3.11
N LEU A 107 0.64 3.32 -2.59
CA LEU A 107 -0.63 2.71 -2.94
C LEU A 107 -1.69 3.81 -3.11
N LEU A 108 -2.57 3.63 -4.09
CA LEU A 108 -3.76 4.46 -4.27
C LEU A 108 -4.92 3.59 -4.75
N ILE A 109 -6.06 3.65 -4.05
CA ILE A 109 -7.32 3.16 -4.58
C ILE A 109 -7.94 4.28 -5.42
N ASP A 110 -8.37 3.96 -6.63
CA ASP A 110 -9.03 4.92 -7.53
C ASP A 110 -10.33 5.44 -6.87
N PRO A 111 -10.41 6.72 -6.50
CA PRO A 111 -11.59 7.27 -5.84
C PRO A 111 -12.78 7.44 -6.80
N THR A 112 -12.55 7.28 -8.12
CA THR A 112 -13.58 7.42 -9.15
C THR A 112 -14.20 6.08 -9.56
N ASP A 113 -13.55 4.96 -9.23
CA ASP A 113 -14.11 3.63 -9.42
C ASP A 113 -15.06 3.28 -8.28
N SER A 114 -16.36 3.36 -8.53
CA SER A 114 -17.41 3.03 -7.55
C SER A 114 -17.36 1.58 -7.06
N SER A 115 -16.69 0.67 -7.77
CA SER A 115 -16.51 -0.70 -7.32
C SER A 115 -15.42 -0.84 -6.26
N GLY A 116 -14.51 0.14 -6.16
CA GLY A 116 -13.35 0.12 -5.28
C GLY A 116 -12.36 -1.00 -5.58
N GLN A 117 -12.35 -1.51 -6.83
CA GLN A 117 -11.47 -2.60 -7.27
C GLN A 117 -10.25 -2.09 -8.02
N THR A 118 -10.31 -0.87 -8.53
CA THR A 118 -9.21 -0.23 -9.23
C THR A 118 -8.24 0.39 -8.24
N LEU A 119 -6.97 0.02 -8.36
CA LEU A 119 -5.90 0.53 -7.53
C LEU A 119 -4.58 0.55 -8.27
N TYR A 120 -3.67 1.37 -7.76
CA TYR A 120 -2.35 1.61 -8.32
C TYR A 120 -1.28 1.35 -7.27
N VAL A 121 -0.16 0.77 -7.72
CA VAL A 121 1.04 0.51 -6.93
C VAL A 121 2.20 1.25 -7.55
N GLY A 122 2.85 2.07 -6.75
CA GLY A 122 4.17 2.61 -7.05
C GLY A 122 5.23 1.74 -6.42
N THR A 123 6.12 1.19 -7.24
CA THR A 123 7.22 0.34 -6.77
C THR A 123 8.46 1.14 -6.38
N GLY A 124 9.34 0.52 -5.60
CA GLY A 124 10.60 1.06 -5.08
C GLY A 124 10.49 1.64 -3.67
N GLU A 125 11.63 1.79 -3.01
CA GLU A 125 11.75 2.37 -1.66
C GLU A 125 12.38 3.76 -1.71
N GLY A 126 11.66 4.77 -1.21
CA GLY A 126 12.14 6.16 -1.15
C GLY A 126 12.96 6.48 0.11
N ASN A 127 13.28 5.48 0.93
CA ASN A 127 13.84 5.66 2.27
C ASN A 127 15.36 5.92 2.28
N GLY A 128 16.04 5.65 1.17
CA GLY A 128 17.48 5.91 1.01
C GLY A 128 18.37 5.05 1.92
N SER A 129 17.90 3.86 2.31
CA SER A 129 18.69 2.90 3.08
C SER A 129 19.52 2.02 2.15
N SER A 130 20.56 1.36 2.67
CA SER A 130 21.41 0.46 1.85
C SER A 130 20.68 -0.79 1.36
N ASP A 131 19.58 -1.16 2.01
CA ASP A 131 18.67 -2.22 1.60
C ASP A 131 17.51 -1.71 0.70
N SER A 132 17.45 -0.40 0.41
CA SER A 132 16.36 0.16 -0.39
C SER A 132 16.45 -0.28 -1.85
N GLU A 133 15.36 -0.84 -2.34
CA GLU A 133 15.25 -1.36 -3.70
C GLU A 133 14.66 -0.34 -4.68
N ALA A 134 15.17 -0.34 -5.92
CA ALA A 134 14.73 0.57 -6.96
C ALA A 134 13.35 0.18 -7.51
N GLY A 135 12.54 1.18 -7.88
CA GLY A 135 11.23 0.95 -8.49
C GLY A 135 11.31 0.47 -9.94
N LEU A 136 10.39 -0.41 -10.30
CA LEU A 136 10.18 -0.91 -11.66
C LEU A 136 8.97 -0.25 -12.35
N GLY A 137 8.38 0.75 -11.71
CA GLY A 137 7.32 1.59 -12.28
C GLY A 137 6.02 1.60 -11.48
N LEU A 138 4.99 2.13 -12.13
CA LEU A 138 3.60 2.21 -11.71
C LEU A 138 2.81 1.05 -12.32
N TYR A 139 2.14 0.29 -11.46
CA TYR A 139 1.28 -0.83 -11.83
C TYR A 139 -0.16 -0.52 -11.47
N LYS A 140 -1.09 -1.06 -12.26
CA LYS A 140 -2.54 -0.94 -12.05
C LYS A 140 -3.17 -2.32 -11.94
N SER A 141 -4.10 -2.45 -11.02
CA SER A 141 -5.07 -3.55 -10.95
C SER A 141 -6.48 -2.98 -11.11
N THR A 142 -7.38 -3.79 -11.68
CA THR A 142 -8.82 -3.50 -11.79
C THR A 142 -9.67 -4.59 -11.14
N ASP A 143 -9.04 -5.51 -10.40
CA ASP A 143 -9.63 -6.72 -9.82
C ASP A 143 -9.26 -6.89 -8.34
N ALA A 144 -9.14 -5.76 -7.63
CA ALA A 144 -8.80 -5.68 -6.21
C ALA A 144 -7.42 -6.30 -5.87
N GLY A 145 -6.46 -6.19 -6.78
CA GLY A 145 -5.06 -6.58 -6.61
C GLY A 145 -4.75 -7.99 -7.09
N GLN A 146 -5.73 -8.76 -7.55
CA GLN A 146 -5.50 -10.14 -7.99
C GLN A 146 -4.54 -10.22 -9.18
N THR A 147 -4.61 -9.25 -10.09
CA THR A 147 -3.65 -9.12 -11.21
C THR A 147 -3.24 -7.67 -11.41
N TRP A 148 -1.98 -7.49 -11.77
CA TRP A 148 -1.37 -6.18 -12.02
C TRP A 148 -0.81 -6.10 -13.44
N SER A 149 -0.95 -4.92 -14.04
CA SER A 149 -0.35 -4.58 -15.32
C SER A 149 0.43 -3.28 -15.22
N LEU A 150 1.56 -3.22 -15.91
CA LEU A 150 2.36 -2.00 -16.01
C LEU A 150 1.51 -0.90 -16.68
N VAL A 151 1.46 0.28 -16.07
CA VAL A 151 0.79 1.43 -16.68
C VAL A 151 1.60 1.89 -17.90
N PRO A 152 0.97 2.05 -19.10
CA PRO A 152 1.70 2.49 -20.29
C PRO A 152 2.48 3.79 -20.05
N GLY A 153 3.75 3.81 -20.50
CA GLY A 153 4.64 4.95 -20.30
C GLY A 153 5.33 4.99 -18.94
N SER A 154 5.00 4.07 -18.03
CA SER A 154 5.79 3.86 -16.82
C SER A 154 7.15 3.25 -17.17
N LEU A 155 8.22 3.84 -16.64
CA LEU A 155 9.60 3.36 -16.81
C LEU A 155 10.19 3.04 -15.45
N ALA A 156 11.10 2.06 -15.40
CA ALA A 156 12.02 1.91 -14.29
C ALA A 156 12.91 3.15 -14.25
N VAL A 157 12.73 4.02 -13.25
CA VAL A 157 13.61 5.17 -13.08
C VAL A 157 14.85 4.63 -12.38
N ALA A 158 15.95 4.46 -13.12
CA ALA A 158 17.14 3.81 -12.60
C ALA A 158 17.77 4.58 -11.42
N HIS A 159 18.15 3.81 -10.38
CA HIS A 159 18.85 4.17 -9.14
C HIS A 159 18.06 5.02 -8.14
N ASP A 160 17.74 4.40 -6.98
CA ASP A 160 17.20 5.03 -5.76
C ASP A 160 15.90 5.84 -5.93
N ARG A 161 15.08 5.47 -6.92
CA ARG A 161 13.84 6.18 -7.22
C ARG A 161 12.66 5.25 -6.94
N SER A 162 11.77 5.73 -6.08
CA SER A 162 10.45 5.14 -5.86
C SER A 162 9.39 6.02 -6.50
N VAL A 163 8.27 5.41 -6.89
CA VAL A 163 7.03 6.17 -7.04
C VAL A 163 6.49 6.39 -5.62
N ALA A 164 6.95 7.45 -4.96
CA ALA A 164 6.64 7.74 -3.55
C ALA A 164 5.23 8.34 -3.34
N GLY A 165 4.51 8.66 -4.42
CA GLY A 165 3.18 9.22 -4.36
C GLY A 165 2.42 9.01 -5.66
N ILE A 166 1.12 8.79 -5.53
CA ILE A 166 0.15 8.71 -6.61
C ILE A 166 -0.99 9.64 -6.19
N ALA A 167 -1.36 10.58 -7.06
CA ALA A 167 -2.31 11.67 -6.77
C ALA A 167 -3.56 11.60 -7.66
#